data_AF-A0A022QV10-F1
#
_entry.id   AF-A0A022QV10-F1
#
_cell.length_a   1.000
_cell.length_b   1.000
_cell.length_c   1.000
_cell.angle_alpha   90.00
_cell.angle_beta   90.00
_cell.angle_gamma   90.00
#
_symmetry.space_group_name_H-M   'P 1'
#
loop_
_entity.id
_entity.type
_entity.pdbx_description
1 polymer ?
#
loop_
_entity_poly.entity_id
_entity_poly.type
_entity_poly.pdbx_seq_one_letter_code
_entity_poly.pdbx_strand_id
1 'polypeptide(L)'
;GNGFKTSSMRLGADVIVFSRFRGKYGLSTTQSIGLLSFTFLQNTGKEDIIVPIVDYEKTGETWNKRLKSSDECWQRNLETVVQWSPYDSEEELVGQFNFLEDQGTRIVIYNLWEDDEGLLELDFEADQNDIQTRAGNRDDKKLMTIANDHPSSRRFLTYRHSLRSYASILYRRIPPGFSIILRGKEVEYHDIVDDLIHPQKHVYKPVACASSKDPNMSAAVTLGFIKDAGHHIDVQGFNVYHKNRLIRPFWRLWNASGSDGRGVIGVLEANFVEPAHDKQGFERTTALSRLEARLIHLQKTYWFSNSTHNTTSAPKWNGKKGQKSSPVVRERNRFEAQPAVNHNTSSSSSPLRVAPESMFPPQDAQPSNMLVK
;
A
#
# COMPACT_ATOMS: atom_id res chain seq x y z
N GLY A 1 -10.34 -14.56 2.79
CA GLY A 1 -9.71 -14.57 1.46
C GLY A 1 -10.33 -13.52 0.55
N ASN A 2 -10.03 -12.24 0.77
CA ASN A 2 -10.58 -11.14 -0.03
C ASN A 2 -9.55 -10.42 -0.91
N GLY A 3 -8.25 -10.53 -0.59
CA GLY A 3 -7.21 -9.70 -1.20
C GLY A 3 -7.16 -9.75 -2.73
N PHE A 4 -7.36 -10.91 -3.36
CA PHE A 4 -7.40 -10.99 -4.83
C PHE A 4 -8.57 -10.19 -5.41
N LYS A 5 -9.78 -10.41 -4.90
CA LYS A 5 -11.01 -9.78 -5.41
C LYS A 5 -10.96 -8.25 -5.26
N THR A 6 -10.58 -7.77 -4.07
CA THR A 6 -10.52 -6.32 -3.82
C THR A 6 -9.42 -5.63 -4.60
N SER A 7 -8.25 -6.26 -4.74
CA SER A 7 -7.11 -5.63 -5.42
C SER A 7 -7.24 -5.65 -6.93
N SER A 8 -7.72 -6.75 -7.51
CA SER A 8 -7.94 -6.84 -8.97
C SER A 8 -9.00 -5.83 -9.42
N MET A 9 -10.13 -5.78 -8.72
CA MET A 9 -11.20 -4.82 -9.02
C MET A 9 -10.83 -3.36 -8.72
N ARG A 10 -9.83 -3.10 -7.87
CA ARG A 10 -9.26 -1.75 -7.70
C ARG A 10 -8.37 -1.35 -8.87
N LEU A 11 -7.73 -2.28 -9.56
CA LEU A 11 -6.80 -1.98 -10.65
C LEU A 11 -7.50 -1.84 -12.00
N GLY A 12 -8.51 -2.68 -12.26
CA GLY A 12 -9.32 -2.59 -13.46
C GLY A 12 -10.68 -3.24 -13.28
N ALA A 13 -11.55 -3.04 -14.27
CA ALA A 13 -12.90 -3.57 -14.26
C ALA A 13 -12.91 -5.11 -14.43
N ASP A 14 -11.93 -5.67 -15.13
CA ASP A 14 -11.96 -7.06 -15.54
C ASP A 14 -10.63 -7.78 -15.28
N VAL A 15 -10.72 -9.04 -14.85
CA VAL A 15 -9.56 -9.89 -14.58
C VAL A 15 -9.80 -11.32 -15.05
N ILE A 16 -8.82 -11.86 -15.75
CA ILE A 16 -8.77 -13.27 -16.16
C ILE A 16 -7.58 -13.96 -15.50
N VAL A 17 -7.82 -15.16 -14.97
CA VAL A 17 -6.84 -15.95 -14.21
C VAL A 17 -6.63 -17.28 -14.91
N PHE A 18 -5.38 -17.56 -15.26
CA PHE A 18 -4.91 -18.83 -15.75
C PHE A 18 -4.14 -19.53 -14.63
N SER A 19 -4.47 -20.77 -14.33
CA SER A 19 -3.79 -21.54 -13.30
C SER A 19 -3.48 -22.93 -13.80
N ARG A 20 -2.23 -23.36 -13.68
CA ARG A 20 -1.81 -24.74 -13.96
C ARG A 20 -1.34 -25.39 -12.68
N PHE A 21 -1.88 -26.55 -12.40
CA PHE A 21 -1.52 -27.36 -11.24
C PHE A 21 -0.97 -28.71 -11.70
N ARG A 22 0.26 -29.00 -11.28
CA ARG A 22 0.87 -30.30 -11.47
C ARG A 22 0.24 -31.30 -10.50
N GLY A 23 -0.44 -32.30 -11.04
CA GLY A 23 -1.00 -33.39 -10.27
C GLY A 23 0.08 -34.12 -9.47
N LYS A 24 -0.24 -34.46 -8.21
CA LYS A 24 0.62 -35.27 -7.33
C LYS A 24 -0.06 -36.61 -7.05
N TYR A 25 0.74 -37.64 -6.76
CA TYR A 25 0.26 -38.95 -6.31
C TYR A 25 -0.75 -39.62 -7.26
N GLY A 26 -0.47 -39.60 -8.57
CA GLY A 26 -1.33 -40.22 -9.58
C GLY A 26 -2.49 -39.35 -10.07
N LEU A 27 -2.62 -38.12 -9.57
CA LEU A 27 -3.52 -37.12 -10.15
C LEU A 27 -2.96 -36.58 -11.46
N SER A 28 -3.86 -36.33 -12.41
CA SER A 28 -3.58 -35.66 -13.67
C SER A 28 -3.17 -34.20 -13.46
N THR A 29 -2.42 -33.66 -14.42
CA THR A 29 -2.15 -32.22 -14.46
C THR A 29 -3.41 -31.51 -14.95
N THR A 30 -3.81 -30.45 -14.26
CA THR A 30 -5.01 -29.67 -14.61
C THR A 30 -4.63 -28.23 -14.90
N GLN A 31 -5.36 -27.60 -15.81
CA GLN A 31 -5.24 -26.17 -16.03
C GLN A 31 -6.63 -25.54 -16.15
N SER A 32 -6.80 -24.38 -15.55
CA SER A 32 -8.09 -23.73 -15.36
C SER A 32 -8.00 -22.27 -15.75
N ILE A 33 -9.05 -21.77 -16.38
CA ILE A 33 -9.25 -20.37 -16.72
C ILE A 33 -10.46 -19.88 -15.95
N GLY A 34 -10.33 -18.79 -15.21
CA GLY A 34 -11.43 -18.13 -14.51
C GLY A 34 -11.52 -16.67 -14.90
N LEU A 35 -12.73 -16.20 -15.20
CA LEU A 35 -13.00 -14.81 -15.55
C LEU A 35 -13.84 -14.14 -14.47
N LEU A 36 -13.35 -13.03 -13.93
CA LEU A 36 -14.11 -12.12 -13.08
C LEU A 36 -14.18 -10.77 -13.81
N SER A 37 -15.31 -10.52 -14.47
CA SER A 37 -15.51 -9.35 -15.32
C SER A 37 -16.69 -8.52 -14.82
N PHE A 38 -16.41 -7.29 -14.39
CA PHE A 38 -17.45 -6.31 -14.07
C PHE A 38 -18.25 -5.95 -15.32
N THR A 39 -17.57 -5.79 -16.47
CA THR A 39 -18.17 -5.42 -17.75
C THR A 39 -19.20 -6.46 -18.20
N PHE A 40 -18.86 -7.75 -18.09
CA PHE A 40 -19.78 -8.86 -18.37
C PHE A 40 -21.03 -8.80 -17.49
N LEU A 41 -20.85 -8.65 -16.18
CA LEU A 41 -21.97 -8.66 -15.22
C LEU A 41 -22.90 -7.47 -15.44
N GLN A 42 -22.33 -6.28 -15.66
CA GLN A 42 -23.08 -5.05 -15.90
C GLN A 42 -23.84 -5.10 -17.22
N ASN A 43 -23.19 -5.49 -18.32
CA ASN A 43 -23.81 -5.50 -19.65
C ASN A 43 -24.86 -6.59 -19.82
N THR A 44 -24.74 -7.69 -19.08
CA THR A 44 -25.73 -8.78 -19.10
C THR A 44 -26.79 -8.65 -18.00
N GLY A 45 -26.77 -7.56 -17.22
CA GLY A 45 -27.76 -7.27 -16.18
C GLY A 45 -27.86 -8.33 -15.09
N LYS A 46 -26.73 -8.96 -14.73
CA LYS A 46 -26.72 -10.01 -13.71
C LYS A 46 -26.83 -9.40 -12.32
N GLU A 47 -27.78 -9.90 -11.54
CA GLU A 47 -27.95 -9.52 -10.13
C GLU A 47 -26.94 -10.25 -9.21
N ASP A 48 -26.54 -11.47 -9.61
CA ASP A 48 -25.58 -12.30 -8.89
C ASP A 48 -24.19 -12.30 -9.54
N ILE A 49 -23.15 -12.48 -8.71
CA ILE A 49 -21.77 -12.62 -9.19
C ILE A 49 -21.60 -14.00 -9.83
N ILE A 50 -21.55 -14.03 -11.16
CA ILE A 50 -21.25 -15.21 -11.97
C ILE A 50 -19.79 -15.18 -12.41
N VAL A 51 -19.07 -16.28 -12.17
CA VAL A 51 -17.66 -16.44 -12.56
C VAL A 51 -17.56 -17.61 -13.54
N PRO A 52 -17.45 -17.36 -14.85
CA PRO A 52 -17.19 -18.40 -15.84
C PRO A 52 -15.84 -19.07 -15.55
N ILE A 53 -15.85 -20.40 -15.50
CA ILE A 53 -14.64 -21.21 -15.29
C ILE A 53 -14.59 -22.31 -16.36
N VAL A 54 -13.44 -22.43 -17.01
CA VAL A 54 -13.12 -23.43 -18.00
C VAL A 54 -11.97 -24.28 -17.47
N ASP A 55 -12.17 -25.59 -17.36
CA ASP A 55 -11.18 -26.52 -16.83
C ASP A 55 -10.73 -27.51 -17.91
N TYR A 56 -9.44 -27.81 -17.92
CA TYR A 56 -8.79 -28.81 -18.76
C TYR A 56 -8.01 -29.80 -17.88
N GLU A 57 -7.96 -31.05 -18.34
CA GLU A 57 -7.24 -32.14 -17.70
C GLU A 57 -6.32 -32.81 -18.70
N LYS A 58 -5.07 -33.06 -18.29
CA LYS A 58 -4.09 -33.74 -19.14
C LYS A 58 -4.27 -35.25 -19.03
N THR A 59 -4.54 -35.91 -20.16
CA THR A 59 -4.61 -37.37 -20.27
C THR A 59 -3.56 -37.83 -21.27
N GLY A 60 -2.50 -38.48 -20.78
CA GLY A 60 -1.34 -38.77 -21.62
C GLY A 60 -0.64 -37.48 -22.08
N GLU A 61 -0.54 -37.27 -23.39
CA GLU A 61 0.03 -36.06 -23.98
C GLU A 61 -1.01 -35.02 -24.40
N THR A 62 -2.31 -35.35 -24.37
CA THR A 62 -3.38 -34.46 -24.82
C THR A 62 -4.10 -33.77 -23.67
N TRP A 63 -4.57 -32.55 -23.93
CA TRP A 63 -5.44 -31.80 -23.03
C TRP A 63 -6.88 -32.05 -23.41
N ASN A 64 -7.68 -32.51 -22.45
CA ASN A 64 -9.10 -32.78 -22.63
C ASN A 64 -9.95 -31.83 -21.78
N LYS A 65 -11.16 -31.53 -22.24
CA LYS A 65 -12.14 -30.75 -21.49
C LYS A 65 -12.47 -31.48 -20.19
N ARG A 66 -12.41 -30.77 -19.06
CA ARG A 66 -12.80 -31.33 -17.77
C ARG A 66 -14.23 -30.95 -17.45
N LEU A 67 -15.13 -31.90 -17.67
CA LEU A 67 -16.56 -31.73 -17.43
C LEU A 67 -16.88 -31.83 -15.93
N LYS A 68 -17.20 -30.71 -15.30
CA LYS A 68 -17.69 -30.68 -13.90
C LYS A 68 -19.20 -30.91 -13.80
N SER A 69 -19.97 -30.54 -14.82
CA SER A 69 -21.44 -30.62 -14.82
C SER A 69 -21.98 -31.15 -16.15
N SER A 70 -21.99 -30.34 -17.20
CA SER A 70 -22.36 -30.73 -18.57
C SER A 70 -21.44 -30.09 -19.61
N ASP A 71 -21.39 -30.68 -20.81
CA ASP A 71 -20.63 -30.16 -21.94
C ASP A 71 -21.16 -28.79 -22.42
N GLU A 72 -22.49 -28.64 -22.46
CA GLU A 72 -23.15 -27.37 -22.77
C GLU A 72 -22.77 -26.24 -21.80
N CYS A 73 -22.67 -26.54 -20.51
CA CYS A 73 -22.26 -25.56 -19.49
C CYS A 73 -20.80 -25.14 -19.69
N TRP A 74 -19.93 -26.11 -20.00
CA TRP A 74 -18.52 -25.85 -20.31
C TRP A 74 -18.39 -24.99 -21.57
N GLN A 75 -19.13 -25.32 -22.63
CA GLN A 75 -19.11 -24.59 -23.90
C GLN A 75 -19.61 -23.16 -23.74
N ARG A 76 -20.71 -22.94 -23.00
CA ARG A 76 -21.21 -21.60 -22.67
C ARG A 76 -20.21 -20.79 -21.86
N ASN A 77 -19.50 -21.43 -20.91
CA ASN A 77 -18.45 -20.75 -20.15
C ASN A 77 -17.29 -20.34 -21.06
N LEU A 78 -16.87 -21.22 -21.97
CA LEU A 78 -15.81 -20.90 -22.95
C LEU A 78 -16.23 -19.73 -23.84
N GLU A 79 -17.43 -19.77 -24.42
CA GLU A 79 -17.97 -18.69 -25.24
C GLU A 79 -18.02 -17.36 -24.47
N THR A 80 -18.43 -17.41 -23.20
CA THR A 80 -18.43 -16.21 -22.34
C THR A 80 -17.01 -15.71 -22.10
N VAL A 81 -16.04 -16.59 -21.82
CA VAL A 81 -14.65 -16.19 -21.61
C VAL A 81 -14.07 -15.58 -22.88
N VAL A 82 -14.27 -16.19 -24.04
CA VAL A 82 -13.80 -15.65 -25.34
C VAL A 82 -14.44 -14.29 -25.62
N GLN A 83 -15.76 -14.15 -25.43
CA GLN A 83 -16.47 -12.91 -25.73
C GLN A 83 -16.04 -11.72 -24.86
N TRP A 84 -15.73 -11.96 -23.59
CA TRP A 84 -15.50 -10.89 -22.59
C TRP A 84 -14.04 -10.76 -22.14
N SER A 85 -13.14 -11.61 -22.63
CA SER A 85 -11.70 -11.53 -22.36
C SER A 85 -10.94 -10.80 -23.47
N PRO A 86 -9.66 -10.46 -23.26
CA PRO A 86 -8.81 -9.87 -24.31
C PRO A 86 -8.36 -10.87 -25.39
N TYR A 87 -8.92 -12.08 -25.43
CA TYR A 87 -8.50 -13.17 -26.31
C TYR A 87 -9.68 -13.64 -27.15
N ASP A 88 -9.48 -13.69 -28.47
CA ASP A 88 -10.56 -13.86 -29.44
C ASP A 88 -10.88 -15.34 -29.72
N SER A 89 -10.07 -16.28 -29.22
CA SER A 89 -10.26 -17.71 -29.47
C SER A 89 -9.78 -18.63 -28.34
N GLU A 90 -10.21 -19.91 -28.38
CA GLU A 90 -9.74 -20.95 -27.44
C GLU A 90 -8.23 -21.16 -27.57
N GLU A 91 -7.69 -21.10 -28.79
CA GLU A 91 -6.25 -21.28 -29.04
C GLU A 91 -5.41 -20.17 -28.38
N GLU A 92 -5.87 -18.92 -28.41
CA GLU A 92 -5.18 -17.81 -27.75
C GLU A 92 -5.22 -17.93 -26.22
N LEU A 93 -6.37 -18.36 -25.67
CA LEU A 93 -6.53 -18.66 -24.25
C LEU A 93 -5.60 -19.78 -23.81
N VAL A 94 -5.56 -20.88 -24.57
CA VAL A 94 -4.66 -22.01 -24.29
C VAL A 94 -3.19 -21.58 -24.45
N GLY A 95 -2.90 -20.70 -25.41
CA GLY A 95 -1.58 -20.11 -25.61
C GLY A 95 -1.05 -19.35 -24.38
N GLN A 96 -1.91 -18.81 -23.52
CA GLN A 96 -1.48 -18.14 -22.28
C GLN A 96 -0.79 -19.09 -21.29
N PHE A 97 -1.08 -20.39 -21.35
CA PHE A 97 -0.41 -21.38 -20.51
C PHE A 97 1.02 -21.71 -20.97
N ASN A 98 1.45 -21.28 -22.16
CA ASN A 98 2.84 -21.46 -22.62
C ASN A 98 3.84 -20.62 -21.82
N PHE A 99 3.35 -19.58 -21.14
CA PHE A 99 4.14 -18.75 -20.23
C PHE A 99 4.29 -19.36 -18.84
N LEU A 100 3.57 -20.45 -18.57
CA LEU A 100 3.67 -21.21 -17.33
C LEU A 100 4.44 -22.50 -17.59
N GLU A 101 5.30 -22.87 -16.65
CA GLU A 101 5.96 -24.18 -16.66
C GLU A 101 4.96 -25.28 -16.23
N ASP A 102 5.41 -26.29 -15.48
CA ASP A 102 4.58 -27.37 -14.95
C ASP A 102 3.48 -26.89 -13.98
N GLN A 103 3.73 -25.78 -13.28
CA GLN A 103 2.83 -25.22 -12.28
C GLN A 103 2.96 -23.70 -12.25
N GLY A 104 1.86 -23.00 -11.98
CA GLY A 104 1.88 -21.55 -11.81
C GLY A 104 0.52 -20.90 -12.01
N THR A 105 0.48 -19.61 -11.75
CA THR A 105 -0.72 -18.79 -11.95
C THR A 105 -0.33 -17.54 -12.72
N ARG A 106 -1.07 -17.21 -13.77
CA ARG A 106 -0.98 -15.96 -14.49
C ARG A 106 -2.28 -15.20 -14.33
N ILE A 107 -2.17 -13.93 -13.94
CA ILE A 107 -3.30 -13.04 -13.75
C ILE A 107 -3.14 -11.91 -14.75
N VAL A 108 -4.19 -11.64 -15.53
CA VAL A 108 -4.24 -10.52 -16.47
C VAL A 108 -5.41 -9.64 -16.08
N ILE A 109 -5.09 -8.40 -15.70
CA ILE A 109 -6.07 -7.36 -15.37
C ILE A 109 -6.10 -6.40 -16.55
N TYR A 110 -7.29 -6.07 -17.02
CA TYR A 110 -7.51 -5.21 -18.18
C TYR A 110 -8.72 -4.31 -17.93
N ASN A 111 -8.96 -3.37 -18.86
CA ASN A 111 -9.89 -2.25 -18.63
C ASN A 111 -9.53 -1.53 -17.32
N LEU A 112 -8.26 -1.08 -17.26
CA LEU A 112 -7.70 -0.36 -16.12
C LEU A 112 -8.46 0.95 -15.89
N TRP A 113 -8.55 1.37 -14.63
CA TRP A 113 -9.26 2.60 -14.29
C TRP A 113 -8.53 3.84 -14.80
N GLU A 114 -9.34 4.80 -15.25
CA GLU A 114 -8.94 6.13 -15.69
C GLU A 114 -9.32 7.17 -14.64
N ASP A 115 -8.57 8.26 -14.59
CA ASP A 115 -8.87 9.45 -13.78
C ASP A 115 -9.98 10.30 -14.41
N ASP A 116 -10.34 11.41 -13.75
CA ASP A 116 -11.38 12.33 -14.21
C ASP A 116 -11.03 12.98 -15.56
N GLU A 117 -9.75 12.97 -15.95
CA GLU A 117 -9.25 13.45 -17.22
C GLU A 117 -9.22 12.36 -18.33
N GLY A 118 -9.69 11.14 -18.03
CA GLY A 118 -9.71 10.02 -18.98
C GLY A 118 -8.34 9.40 -19.23
N LEU A 119 -7.42 9.55 -18.29
CA LEU A 119 -6.05 9.05 -18.38
C LEU A 119 -5.85 7.93 -17.36
N LEU A 120 -5.06 6.92 -17.72
CA LEU A 120 -4.76 5.83 -16.80
C LEU A 120 -4.10 6.34 -15.50
N GLU A 121 -4.57 5.84 -14.36
CA GLU A 121 -3.96 6.15 -13.04
C GLU A 121 -2.47 5.70 -12.96
N LEU A 122 -2.13 4.67 -13.74
CA LEU A 122 -0.79 4.09 -13.83
C LEU A 122 -0.10 4.56 -15.10
N ASP A 123 1.12 5.07 -14.93
CA ASP A 123 2.03 5.47 -16.01
C ASP A 123 3.00 4.32 -16.34
N PHE A 124 2.95 3.90 -17.61
CA PHE A 124 3.81 2.87 -18.19
C PHE A 124 4.86 3.43 -19.15
N GLU A 125 4.86 4.74 -19.41
CA GLU A 125 5.68 5.36 -20.46
C GLU A 125 6.86 6.16 -19.89
N ALA A 126 6.73 6.76 -18.70
CA ALA A 126 7.80 7.58 -18.11
C ALA A 126 9.11 6.82 -17.85
N ASP A 127 9.04 5.55 -17.42
CA ASP A 127 10.20 4.67 -17.24
C ASP A 127 9.88 3.26 -17.74
N GLN A 128 10.60 2.81 -18.77
CA GLN A 128 10.45 1.50 -19.40
C GLN A 128 10.65 0.32 -18.43
N ASN A 129 11.32 0.54 -17.30
CA ASN A 129 11.58 -0.49 -16.29
C ASN A 129 10.68 -0.34 -15.06
N ASP A 130 9.75 0.62 -15.02
CA ASP A 130 8.91 0.88 -13.84
C ASP A 130 7.43 0.99 -14.21
N ILE A 131 6.58 0.93 -13.18
CA ILE A 131 5.18 1.33 -13.25
C ILE A 131 5.02 2.41 -12.20
N GLN A 132 4.59 3.59 -12.63
CA GLN A 132 4.53 4.76 -11.76
C GLN A 132 3.09 5.20 -11.56
N THR A 133 2.79 5.81 -10.42
CA THR A 133 1.49 6.48 -10.26
C THR A 133 1.55 7.81 -10.96
N ARG A 134 0.52 8.16 -11.73
CA ARG A 134 0.41 9.48 -12.33
C ARG A 134 0.13 10.52 -11.24
N ALA A 135 1.18 11.09 -10.66
CA ALA A 135 1.05 12.18 -9.71
C ALA A 135 0.86 13.49 -10.50
N GLY A 136 -0.20 14.22 -10.19
CA GLY A 136 -0.49 15.50 -10.83
C GLY A 136 0.62 16.53 -10.58
N ASN A 137 1.39 16.85 -11.63
CA ASN A 137 2.18 18.07 -11.84
C ASN A 137 3.46 18.33 -11.01
N ARG A 138 4.55 18.60 -11.76
CA ARG A 138 5.80 19.34 -11.45
C ARG A 138 6.71 18.86 -10.30
N ASP A 139 6.20 18.30 -9.22
CA ASP A 139 7.02 17.93 -8.06
C ASP A 139 7.81 16.63 -8.26
N ASP A 140 7.38 15.75 -9.14
CA ASP A 140 8.03 14.44 -9.34
C ASP A 140 9.41 14.53 -9.98
N LYS A 141 9.63 15.46 -10.93
CA LYS A 141 10.97 15.68 -11.51
C LYS A 141 11.94 16.17 -10.45
N LYS A 142 11.51 17.09 -9.60
CA LYS A 142 12.32 17.61 -8.49
C LYS A 142 12.58 16.52 -7.45
N LEU A 143 11.57 15.72 -7.14
CA LEU A 143 11.68 14.60 -6.20
C LEU A 143 12.61 13.50 -6.74
N MET A 144 12.56 13.21 -8.03
CA MET A 144 13.50 12.30 -8.71
C MET A 144 14.93 12.85 -8.72
N THR A 145 15.12 14.14 -8.97
CA THR A 145 16.45 14.77 -8.85
C THR A 145 17.00 14.61 -7.44
N ILE A 146 16.21 14.97 -6.41
CA ILE A 146 16.61 14.83 -5.00
C ILE A 146 16.89 13.36 -4.66
N ALA A 147 16.09 12.42 -5.18
CA ALA A 147 16.27 10.99 -4.93
C ALA A 147 17.51 10.41 -5.63
N ASN A 148 17.94 10.98 -6.76
CA ASN A 148 19.18 10.60 -7.43
C ASN A 148 20.41 11.16 -6.70
N ASP A 149 20.30 12.37 -6.14
CA ASP A 149 21.35 12.99 -5.35
C ASP A 149 21.54 12.31 -3.97
N HIS A 150 20.50 11.63 -3.47
CA HIS A 150 20.47 11.02 -2.14
C HIS A 150 20.03 9.54 -2.19
N PRO A 151 20.94 8.61 -2.52
CA PRO A 151 20.61 7.21 -2.76
C PRO A 151 19.98 6.49 -1.57
N SER A 152 20.40 6.81 -0.34
CA SER A 152 19.84 6.16 0.86
C SER A 152 18.41 6.64 1.16
N SER A 153 18.08 7.88 0.79
CA SER A 153 16.75 8.47 0.95
C SER A 153 15.81 8.17 -0.21
N ARG A 154 16.34 7.64 -1.33
CA ARG A 154 15.57 7.35 -2.54
C ARG A 154 14.26 6.63 -2.24
N ARG A 155 14.30 5.54 -1.47
CA ARG A 155 13.10 4.74 -1.18
C ARG A 155 12.06 5.53 -0.41
N PHE A 156 12.46 6.37 0.54
CA PHE A 156 11.55 7.25 1.26
C PHE A 156 10.87 8.27 0.33
N LEU A 157 11.62 8.81 -0.63
CA LEU A 157 11.11 9.81 -1.55
C LEU A 157 10.19 9.16 -2.59
N THR A 158 10.56 8.00 -3.13
CA THR A 158 9.92 7.44 -4.33
C THR A 158 8.90 6.32 -4.07
N TYR A 159 8.77 5.77 -2.85
CA TYR A 159 7.90 4.58 -2.63
C TYR A 159 6.41 4.80 -2.96
N ARG A 160 5.91 6.03 -2.92
CA ARG A 160 4.50 6.32 -3.27
C ARG A 160 4.28 6.39 -4.78
N HIS A 161 5.34 6.71 -5.52
CA HIS A 161 5.30 6.96 -6.95
C HIS A 161 5.80 5.77 -7.77
N SER A 162 6.89 5.13 -7.35
CA SER A 162 7.56 4.04 -8.08
C SER A 162 7.20 2.69 -7.50
N LEU A 163 6.58 1.83 -8.31
CA LEU A 163 6.29 0.45 -7.92
C LEU A 163 7.59 -0.33 -7.69
N ARG A 164 8.63 -0.11 -8.51
CA ARG A 164 9.95 -0.71 -8.32
C ARG A 164 10.54 -0.37 -6.94
N SER A 165 10.46 0.91 -6.57
CA SER A 165 10.91 1.37 -5.25
C SER A 165 10.11 0.72 -4.12
N TYR A 166 8.78 0.64 -4.24
CA TYR A 166 7.94 0.02 -3.23
C TYR A 166 8.18 -1.49 -3.13
N ALA A 167 8.32 -2.19 -4.26
CA ALA A 167 8.57 -3.62 -4.34
C ALA A 167 9.92 -4.00 -3.68
N SER A 168 10.95 -3.16 -3.81
CA SER A 168 12.28 -3.41 -3.23
C SER A 168 12.27 -3.54 -1.70
N ILE A 169 11.33 -2.86 -1.02
CA ILE A 169 11.20 -2.84 0.45
C ILE A 169 9.97 -3.62 0.96
N LEU A 170 9.22 -4.24 0.04
CA LEU A 170 7.92 -4.85 0.32
C LEU A 170 7.99 -5.97 1.35
N TYR A 171 9.09 -6.72 1.31
CA TYR A 171 9.36 -7.83 2.20
C TYR A 171 10.51 -7.49 3.12
N ARG A 172 10.46 -7.95 4.37
CA ARG A 172 11.57 -7.74 5.31
C ARG A 172 12.78 -8.59 4.93
N ARG A 173 12.56 -9.76 4.32
CA ARG A 173 13.55 -10.71 3.84
C ARG A 173 12.98 -11.42 2.61
N ILE A 174 13.80 -11.64 1.60
CA ILE A 174 13.41 -12.45 0.44
C ILE A 174 13.61 -13.94 0.74
N PRO A 175 12.56 -14.79 0.59
CA PRO A 175 12.72 -16.24 0.66
C PRO A 175 13.66 -16.77 -0.43
N PRO A 176 14.40 -17.86 -0.18
CA PRO A 176 15.20 -18.50 -1.21
C PRO A 176 14.35 -18.90 -2.42
N GLY A 177 14.83 -18.57 -3.63
CA GLY A 177 14.12 -18.84 -4.88
C GLY A 177 12.95 -17.90 -5.20
N PHE A 178 12.78 -16.81 -4.44
CA PHE A 178 11.81 -15.77 -4.74
C PHE A 178 12.51 -14.55 -5.36
N SER A 179 11.99 -14.08 -6.49
CA SER A 179 12.41 -12.82 -7.11
C SER A 179 11.17 -12.09 -7.64
N ILE A 180 11.29 -10.77 -7.76
CA ILE A 180 10.26 -9.92 -8.35
C ILE A 180 10.83 -9.35 -9.63
N ILE A 181 10.18 -9.61 -10.76
CA ILE A 181 10.58 -9.07 -12.06
C ILE A 181 9.50 -8.07 -12.47
N LEU A 182 9.91 -6.82 -12.68
CA LEU A 182 9.02 -5.76 -13.14
C LEU A 182 9.46 -5.34 -14.54
N ARG A 183 8.53 -5.41 -15.51
CA ARG A 183 8.79 -5.06 -16.92
C ARG A 183 10.06 -5.72 -17.50
N GLY A 184 10.26 -7.01 -17.21
CA GLY A 184 11.41 -7.78 -17.70
C GLY A 184 12.72 -7.55 -16.95
N LYS A 185 12.78 -6.60 -16.01
CA LYS A 185 13.98 -6.35 -15.19
C LYS A 185 13.73 -6.69 -13.72
N GLU A 186 14.61 -7.52 -13.17
CA GLU A 186 14.58 -7.91 -11.75
C GLU A 186 14.61 -6.68 -10.84
N VAL A 187 13.81 -6.71 -9.77
CA VAL A 187 13.76 -5.68 -8.73
C VAL A 187 14.79 -6.06 -7.66
N GLU A 188 15.80 -5.21 -7.53
CA GLU A 188 16.81 -5.37 -6.47
C GLU A 188 16.16 -5.18 -5.10
N TYR A 189 16.29 -6.20 -4.26
CA TYR A 189 15.90 -6.14 -2.87
C TYR A 189 16.74 -5.15 -2.09
N HIS A 190 16.11 -4.44 -1.16
CA HIS A 190 16.83 -3.52 -0.28
C HIS A 190 16.37 -3.62 1.17
N ASP A 191 17.32 -3.85 2.08
CA ASP A 191 17.08 -3.71 3.52
C ASP A 191 17.27 -2.27 3.95
N ILE A 192 16.21 -1.65 4.46
CA ILE A 192 16.23 -0.27 4.97
C ILE A 192 17.27 -0.09 6.09
N VAL A 193 17.62 -1.16 6.82
CA VAL A 193 18.67 -1.10 7.85
C VAL A 193 20.04 -0.76 7.26
N ASP A 194 20.30 -1.09 5.99
CA ASP A 194 21.58 -0.80 5.32
C ASP A 194 21.76 0.69 5.01
N ASP A 195 20.67 1.48 5.01
CA ASP A 195 20.71 2.93 4.85
C ASP A 195 20.94 3.68 6.18
N LEU A 196 21.09 2.96 7.29
CA LEU A 196 21.22 3.55 8.63
C LEU A 196 22.69 3.73 9.06
N ILE A 197 22.95 4.85 9.74
CA ILE A 197 24.15 5.15 10.52
C ILE A 197 23.78 5.06 12.02
N HIS A 198 24.70 4.51 12.81
CA HIS A 198 24.54 4.29 14.25
C HIS A 198 23.27 3.50 14.61
N PRO A 199 23.04 2.32 14.01
CA PRO A 199 21.85 1.53 14.29
C PRO A 199 21.84 1.04 15.75
N GLN A 200 20.76 1.33 16.48
CA GLN A 200 20.49 0.82 17.82
C GLN A 200 19.33 -0.18 17.77
N LYS A 201 19.53 -1.35 18.36
CA LYS A 201 18.53 -2.41 18.45
C LYS A 201 17.88 -2.39 19.82
N HIS A 202 16.55 -2.37 19.83
CA HIS A 202 15.72 -2.46 21.03
C HIS A 202 14.74 -3.63 20.88
N VAL A 203 14.50 -4.34 21.96
CA VAL A 203 13.45 -5.37 22.00
C VAL A 203 12.26 -4.79 22.73
N TYR A 204 11.11 -4.75 22.04
CA TYR A 204 9.83 -4.44 22.64
C TYR A 204 9.06 -5.72 22.91
N LYS A 205 8.69 -5.94 24.17
CA LYS A 205 7.79 -7.00 24.57
C LYS A 205 6.44 -6.35 24.92
N PRO A 206 5.38 -6.56 24.12
CA PRO A 206 4.05 -6.13 24.52
C PRO A 206 3.67 -6.79 25.85
N VAL A 207 3.12 -6.01 26.78
CA VAL A 207 2.49 -6.56 27.98
C VAL A 207 1.34 -7.45 27.51
N ALA A 208 1.32 -8.72 27.96
CA ALA A 208 0.30 -9.69 27.58
C ALA A 208 -1.09 -9.06 27.71
N CYS A 209 -1.70 -8.76 26.57
CA CYS A 209 -3.11 -8.39 26.51
C CYS A 209 -3.88 -9.71 26.51
N ALA A 210 -5.02 -9.77 27.20
CA ALA A 210 -5.81 -11.00 27.34
C ALA A 210 -6.19 -11.71 26.01
N SER A 211 -5.96 -11.06 24.87
CA SER A 211 -6.18 -11.56 23.51
C SER A 211 -4.93 -12.13 22.79
N SER A 212 -3.73 -12.06 23.36
CA SER A 212 -2.52 -12.54 22.67
C SER A 212 -2.36 -14.06 22.80
N LYS A 213 -2.38 -14.77 21.67
CA LYS A 213 -2.22 -16.24 21.60
C LYS A 213 -0.83 -16.75 22.02
N ASP A 214 0.19 -15.87 22.05
CA ASP A 214 1.56 -16.22 22.43
C ASP A 214 2.16 -15.23 23.45
N PRO A 215 2.49 -15.67 24.68
CA PRO A 215 3.03 -14.81 25.74
C PRO A 215 4.49 -14.38 25.54
N ASN A 216 5.19 -14.93 24.53
CA ASN A 216 6.60 -14.65 24.26
C ASN A 216 6.82 -13.79 22.98
N MET A 217 5.76 -13.21 22.43
CA MET A 217 5.88 -12.40 21.22
C MET A 217 6.66 -11.12 21.53
N SER A 218 7.71 -10.85 20.75
CA SER A 218 8.54 -9.65 20.89
C SER A 218 8.83 -9.06 19.52
N ALA A 219 8.94 -7.73 19.44
CA ALA A 219 9.38 -7.02 18.24
C ALA A 219 10.79 -6.48 18.45
N ALA A 220 11.70 -6.84 17.55
CA ALA A 220 12.97 -6.17 17.43
C ALA A 220 12.77 -4.86 16.65
N VAL A 221 13.08 -3.74 17.28
CA VAL A 221 13.06 -2.41 16.68
C VAL A 221 14.51 -1.99 16.44
N THR A 222 14.86 -1.70 15.20
CA THR A 222 16.16 -1.11 14.84
C THR A 222 15.93 0.34 14.48
N LEU A 223 16.59 1.28 15.16
CA LEU A 223 16.54 2.71 14.85
C LEU A 223 17.91 3.21 14.42
N GLY A 224 17.95 4.13 13.47
CA GLY A 224 19.19 4.73 12.99
C GLY A 224 18.96 6.09 12.37
N PHE A 225 20.02 6.89 12.23
CA PHE A 225 19.99 8.03 11.32
C PHE A 225 20.15 7.55 9.89
N ILE A 226 19.40 8.09 8.94
CA ILE A 226 19.67 7.83 7.54
C ILE A 226 21.03 8.43 7.13
N LYS A 227 21.76 7.75 6.23
CA LYS A 227 23.06 8.24 5.73
C LYS A 227 23.03 9.66 5.20
N ASP A 228 21.94 10.03 4.52
CA ASP A 228 21.76 11.36 3.94
C ASP A 228 21.21 12.40 4.94
N ALA A 229 21.11 12.07 6.24
CA ALA A 229 20.51 12.98 7.24
C ALA A 229 21.26 14.32 7.35
N GLY A 230 22.55 14.35 7.01
CA GLY A 230 23.37 15.55 6.96
C GLY A 230 22.90 16.59 5.93
N HIS A 231 22.09 16.20 4.96
CA HIS A 231 21.56 17.08 3.91
C HIS A 231 20.21 17.72 4.29
N HIS A 232 19.77 17.60 5.55
CA HIS A 232 18.53 18.19 6.08
C HIS A 232 17.24 17.78 5.34
N ILE A 233 17.23 16.60 4.73
CA ILE A 233 16.03 16.03 4.11
C ILE A 233 15.05 15.63 5.23
N ASP A 234 13.76 15.98 5.09
CA ASP A 234 12.72 15.61 6.07
C ASP A 234 12.31 14.13 5.93
N VAL A 235 13.29 13.24 6.06
CA VAL A 235 13.08 11.79 6.09
C VAL A 235 12.88 11.34 7.52
N GLN A 236 11.76 10.71 7.83
CA GLN A 236 11.56 10.11 9.15
C GLN A 236 10.44 9.09 9.15
N GLY A 237 10.48 8.20 10.14
CA GLY A 237 9.36 7.31 10.45
C GLY A 237 9.78 5.85 10.59
N PHE A 238 8.78 5.01 10.85
CA PHE A 238 8.96 3.58 11.09
C PHE A 238 8.44 2.74 9.93
N ASN A 239 9.28 1.84 9.41
CA ASN A 239 8.85 0.79 8.49
C ASN A 239 8.40 -0.41 9.31
N VAL A 240 7.07 -0.62 9.32
CA VAL A 240 6.43 -1.65 10.14
C VAL A 240 6.05 -2.83 9.26
N TYR A 241 6.63 -3.98 9.55
CA TYR A 241 6.36 -5.26 8.89
C TYR A 241 5.45 -6.12 9.78
N HIS A 242 4.68 -7.00 9.14
CA HIS A 242 3.91 -8.06 9.79
C HIS A 242 4.06 -9.33 8.94
N LYS A 243 4.55 -10.42 9.55
CA LYS A 243 4.81 -11.72 8.90
C LYS A 243 5.59 -11.53 7.60
N ASN A 244 6.76 -10.89 7.71
CA ASN A 244 7.63 -10.54 6.58
C ASN A 244 7.06 -9.57 5.52
N ARG A 245 5.84 -9.02 5.67
CA ARG A 245 5.23 -8.08 4.72
C ARG A 245 5.18 -6.67 5.28
N LEU A 246 5.62 -5.68 4.51
CA LEU A 246 5.51 -4.26 4.86
C LEU A 246 4.04 -3.86 4.94
N ILE A 247 3.60 -3.31 6.08
CA ILE A 247 2.23 -2.83 6.29
C ILE A 247 2.19 -1.30 6.23
N ARG A 248 3.07 -0.65 6.99
CA ARG A 248 3.16 0.82 7.03
C ARG A 248 4.59 1.26 6.67
N PRO A 249 4.83 1.78 5.46
CA PRO A 249 6.09 2.42 5.10
C PRO A 249 6.24 3.77 5.81
N PHE A 250 7.43 4.04 6.35
CA PHE A 250 7.82 5.35 6.91
C PHE A 250 6.75 6.01 7.79
N TRP A 251 6.18 5.24 8.71
CA TRP A 251 5.11 5.69 9.59
C TRP A 251 5.61 6.78 10.53
N ARG A 252 5.20 8.01 10.26
CA ARG A 252 5.56 9.18 11.05
C ARG A 252 4.67 9.27 12.30
N LEU A 253 5.26 8.94 13.44
CA LEU A 253 4.58 8.94 14.75
C LEU A 253 4.87 10.19 15.57
N TRP A 254 6.07 10.77 15.42
CA TRP A 254 6.46 11.98 16.11
C TRP A 254 6.44 13.17 15.14
N ASN A 255 5.51 14.10 15.38
CA ASN A 255 5.41 15.34 14.64
C ASN A 255 5.89 16.49 15.54
N ALA A 256 7.20 16.76 15.52
CA ALA A 256 7.74 17.96 16.14
C ALA A 256 7.55 19.17 15.21
N SER A 257 7.26 20.34 15.77
CA SER A 257 7.19 21.59 15.00
C SER A 257 8.57 22.09 14.52
N GLY A 258 9.66 21.51 15.04
CA GLY A 258 11.05 21.85 14.71
C GLY A 258 11.75 20.80 13.83
N SER A 259 13.08 20.78 13.89
CA SER A 259 13.91 19.76 13.22
C SER A 259 14.05 18.46 14.02
N ASP A 260 13.38 18.35 15.17
CA ASP A 260 13.50 17.21 16.05
C ASP A 260 12.93 15.94 15.42
N GLY A 261 13.71 14.86 15.48
CA GLY A 261 13.38 13.55 14.90
C GLY A 261 13.69 13.38 13.41
N ARG A 262 14.14 14.45 12.71
CA ARG A 262 14.44 14.40 11.27
C ARG A 262 15.66 13.55 10.97
N GLY A 263 15.53 12.60 10.06
CA GLY A 263 16.58 11.67 9.68
C GLY A 263 16.54 10.36 10.47
N VAL A 264 15.68 10.23 11.50
CA VAL A 264 15.55 8.95 12.23
C VAL A 264 14.59 8.04 11.49
N ILE A 265 15.10 6.89 11.05
CA ILE A 265 14.32 5.80 10.50
C ILE A 265 14.35 4.63 11.48
N GLY A 266 13.17 4.06 11.72
CA GLY A 266 13.02 2.81 12.44
C GLY A 266 12.54 1.68 11.53
N VAL A 267 12.96 0.46 11.82
CA VAL A 267 12.48 -0.77 11.17
C VAL A 267 12.07 -1.75 12.26
N LEU A 268 10.86 -2.30 12.15
CA LEU A 268 10.38 -3.34 13.07
C LEU A 268 9.44 -4.34 12.39
N GLU A 269 9.40 -5.54 12.94
CA GLU A 269 8.38 -6.54 12.62
C GLU A 269 7.46 -6.72 13.84
N ALA A 270 6.19 -6.35 13.69
CA ALA A 270 5.19 -6.30 14.75
C ALA A 270 4.09 -7.34 14.50
N ASN A 271 4.40 -8.60 14.81
CA ASN A 271 3.50 -9.73 14.56
C ASN A 271 2.32 -9.84 15.55
N PHE A 272 2.33 -9.05 16.63
CA PHE A 272 1.27 -9.01 17.65
C PHE A 272 0.16 -7.99 17.35
N VAL A 273 0.31 -7.16 16.31
CA VAL A 273 -0.73 -6.25 15.83
C VAL A 273 -1.26 -6.78 14.51
N GLU A 274 -2.59 -6.86 14.39
CA GLU A 274 -3.24 -7.34 13.17
C GLU A 274 -3.38 -6.19 12.15
N PRO A 275 -3.01 -6.43 10.87
CA PRO A 275 -3.26 -5.49 9.80
C PRO A 275 -4.75 -5.25 9.58
N ALA A 276 -5.11 -4.05 9.16
CA ALA A 276 -6.45 -3.73 8.67
C ALA A 276 -6.75 -4.52 7.38
N HIS A 277 -8.03 -4.50 6.95
CA HIS A 277 -8.50 -5.27 5.78
C HIS A 277 -7.71 -4.99 4.49
N ASP A 278 -7.34 -3.73 4.26
CA ASP A 278 -6.54 -3.27 3.12
C ASP A 278 -5.04 -3.62 3.22
N LYS A 279 -4.59 -4.09 4.39
CA LYS A 279 -3.19 -4.32 4.75
C LYS A 279 -2.26 -3.12 4.54
N GLN A 280 -2.81 -1.91 4.51
CA GLN A 280 -2.04 -0.67 4.48
C GLN A 280 -1.95 -0.05 5.86
N GLY A 281 -2.75 -0.49 6.82
CA GLY A 281 -2.70 -0.05 8.22
C GLY A 281 -2.88 -1.19 9.22
N PHE A 282 -3.05 -0.83 10.48
CA PHE A 282 -3.33 -1.77 11.57
C PHE A 282 -4.71 -1.48 12.15
N GLU A 283 -5.34 -2.51 12.71
CA GLU A 283 -6.57 -2.35 13.48
C GLU A 283 -6.32 -1.48 14.71
N ARG A 284 -7.24 -0.55 15.00
CA ARG A 284 -7.14 0.35 16.15
C ARG A 284 -7.39 -0.42 17.44
N THR A 285 -6.32 -0.95 18.00
CA THR A 285 -6.31 -1.73 19.24
C THR A 285 -5.48 -1.04 20.31
N THR A 286 -5.72 -1.39 21.58
CA THR A 286 -4.89 -0.92 22.71
C THR A 286 -3.43 -1.37 22.56
N ALA A 287 -3.18 -2.52 21.95
CA ALA A 287 -1.84 -3.01 21.62
C ALA A 287 -1.12 -2.08 20.63
N LEU A 288 -1.82 -1.61 19.60
CA LEU A 288 -1.29 -0.63 18.64
C LEU A 288 -0.96 0.70 19.34
N SER A 289 -1.87 1.26 20.13
CA SER A 289 -1.62 2.52 20.84
C SER A 289 -0.44 2.44 21.81
N ARG A 290 -0.26 1.30 22.49
CA ARG A 290 0.93 1.05 23.34
C ARG A 290 2.21 0.98 22.51
N LEU A 291 2.17 0.32 21.35
CA LEU A 291 3.29 0.28 20.42
C LEU A 291 3.65 1.69 19.93
N GLU A 292 2.67 2.49 19.51
CA GLU A 292 2.86 3.89 19.09
C GLU A 292 3.57 4.71 20.17
N ALA A 293 3.04 4.69 21.40
CA ALA A 293 3.64 5.39 22.53
C ALA A 293 5.09 4.95 22.79
N ARG A 294 5.36 3.64 22.68
CA ARG A 294 6.72 3.11 22.84
C ARG A 294 7.66 3.54 21.72
N LEU A 295 7.21 3.52 20.47
CA LEU A 295 8.02 3.93 19.32
C LEU A 295 8.36 5.42 19.38
N ILE A 296 7.40 6.27 19.77
CA ILE A 296 7.66 7.70 20.01
C ILE A 296 8.73 7.89 21.10
N HIS A 297 8.61 7.15 22.21
CA HIS A 297 9.59 7.22 23.30
C HIS A 297 10.99 6.77 22.85
N LEU A 298 11.09 5.68 22.08
CA LEU A 298 12.36 5.20 21.52
C LEU A 298 12.96 6.22 20.55
N GLN A 299 12.16 6.77 19.63
CA GLN A 299 12.62 7.77 18.66
C GLN A 299 13.14 9.03 19.36
N LYS A 300 12.41 9.56 20.34
CA LYS A 300 12.83 10.72 21.13
C LYS A 300 14.13 10.45 21.89
N THR A 301 14.20 9.31 22.58
CA THR A 301 15.38 8.94 23.37
C THR A 301 16.62 8.83 22.47
N TYR A 302 16.49 8.12 21.36
CA TYR A 302 17.55 7.96 20.35
C TYR A 302 17.99 9.31 19.76
N TRP A 303 17.02 10.15 19.38
CA TRP A 303 17.32 11.49 18.85
C TRP A 303 18.09 12.33 19.87
N PHE A 304 17.59 12.46 21.09
CA PHE A 304 18.24 13.32 22.09
C PHE A 304 19.61 12.81 22.52
N SER A 305 19.84 11.50 22.59
CA SER A 305 21.15 10.94 22.97
C SER A 305 22.21 11.11 21.87
N ASN A 306 21.80 11.06 20.61
CA ASN A 306 22.74 11.00 19.48
C ASN A 306 22.88 12.34 18.75
N SER A 307 21.86 13.21 18.80
CA SER A 307 21.91 14.58 18.24
C SER A 307 22.86 15.51 18.99
N THR A 308 23.33 15.15 20.19
CA THR A 308 24.38 15.88 20.91
C THR A 308 25.79 15.50 20.47
N HIS A 309 25.97 14.36 19.80
CA HIS A 309 27.28 13.89 19.33
C HIS A 309 27.55 14.19 17.85
N ASN A 310 26.50 14.47 17.05
CA ASN A 310 26.61 14.64 15.59
C ASN A 310 26.46 16.10 15.08
N THR A 311 26.59 17.11 15.94
CA THR A 311 26.60 18.51 15.49
C THR A 311 28.03 19.03 15.28
N THR A 312 28.56 18.85 14.08
CA THR A 312 29.18 19.99 13.41
C THR A 312 28.09 21.04 13.16
N SER A 313 28.03 22.00 14.09
CA SER A 313 27.43 23.34 13.95
C SER A 313 25.91 23.47 13.79
N ALA A 314 25.21 23.66 14.92
CA ALA A 314 24.26 24.76 15.10
C ALA A 314 24.00 25.01 16.61
N PRO A 315 24.09 26.25 17.12
CA PRO A 315 23.93 26.52 18.54
C PRO A 315 22.44 26.49 18.92
N LYS A 316 22.12 25.71 19.95
CA LYS A 316 20.83 25.78 20.64
C LYS A 316 20.69 27.17 21.25
N TRP A 317 19.64 27.91 20.86
CA TRP A 317 19.23 29.14 21.54
C TRP A 317 18.75 28.78 22.95
N ASN A 318 19.64 28.91 23.93
CA ASN A 318 19.26 28.87 25.34
C ASN A 318 18.54 30.17 25.69
N GLY A 319 17.21 30.12 25.81
CA GLY A 319 16.43 31.18 26.42
C GLY A 319 16.87 31.39 27.87
N LYS A 320 17.67 32.43 28.11
CA LYS A 320 18.04 32.85 29.46
C LYS A 320 16.80 33.34 30.20
N LYS A 321 16.58 32.77 31.38
CA LYS A 321 15.77 33.37 32.46
C LYS A 321 16.33 34.76 32.78
N GLY A 322 15.50 35.79 32.70
CA GLY A 322 15.79 37.15 33.15
C GLY A 322 14.65 37.66 34.02
N GLN A 323 15.01 38.16 35.19
CA GLN A 323 14.13 38.58 36.28
C GLN A 323 13.28 39.83 35.94
N LYS A 324 12.23 39.98 36.76
CA LYS A 324 11.25 41.06 36.87
C LYS A 324 11.83 42.48 36.79
N SER A 325 11.15 43.37 36.06
CA SER A 325 10.86 44.73 36.52
C SER A 325 9.60 45.28 35.80
N SER A 326 8.76 45.99 36.53
CA SER A 326 7.60 46.77 36.06
C SER A 326 7.84 48.24 36.45
N PRO A 327 6.97 49.19 36.07
CA PRO A 327 6.54 49.59 34.73
C PRO A 327 6.93 51.07 34.46
N VAL A 328 6.94 51.51 33.20
CA VAL A 328 6.97 52.96 32.88
C VAL A 328 5.79 53.30 31.99
N VAL A 329 5.01 54.28 32.46
CA VAL A 329 3.85 54.90 31.83
C VAL A 329 4.31 55.99 30.85
N ARG A 330 3.69 56.05 29.66
CA ARG A 330 3.29 57.29 28.95
C ARG A 330 2.43 56.91 27.72
N GLU A 331 1.11 57.10 27.85
CA GLU A 331 0.31 58.12 27.16
C GLU A 331 0.08 57.84 25.67
N ARG A 332 -1.10 57.28 25.35
CA ARG A 332 -2.25 57.95 24.72
C ARG A 332 -1.95 58.47 23.31
N ASN A 333 -2.55 57.82 22.31
CA ASN A 333 -3.56 58.53 21.54
C ASN A 333 -4.73 57.62 21.18
N ARG A 334 -5.90 58.20 21.44
CA ARG A 334 -7.24 57.67 21.29
C ARG A 334 -7.73 58.13 19.92
N PHE A 335 -8.27 57.22 19.11
CA PHE A 335 -9.42 57.53 18.26
C PHE A 335 -10.41 56.37 18.37
N GLU A 336 -11.56 56.71 18.94
CA GLU A 336 -12.77 55.90 19.04
C GLU A 336 -13.56 55.92 17.72
N ALA A 337 -14.56 55.03 17.68
CA ALA A 337 -15.73 54.91 16.81
C ALA A 337 -15.59 53.86 15.69
N GLN A 338 -16.01 52.60 15.90
CA GLN A 338 -17.38 52.04 16.04
C GLN A 338 -18.05 51.66 14.70
N PRO A 339 -18.94 50.63 14.73
CA PRO A 339 -19.12 49.65 13.66
C PRO A 339 -20.40 49.86 12.86
N ALA A 340 -20.50 49.21 11.69
CA ALA A 340 -21.76 48.95 10.98
C ALA A 340 -21.48 48.03 9.77
N VAL A 341 -22.36 47.20 9.22
CA VAL A 341 -23.71 46.69 9.51
C VAL A 341 -23.91 45.54 8.49
N ASN A 342 -24.64 44.50 8.87
CA ASN A 342 -25.11 43.43 7.99
C ASN A 342 -25.96 43.95 6.81
N HIS A 343 -25.76 43.39 5.62
CA HIS A 343 -26.78 43.38 4.58
C HIS A 343 -26.95 41.97 4.00
N ASN A 344 -28.15 41.42 4.21
CA ASN A 344 -28.74 40.34 3.43
C ASN A 344 -29.33 40.92 2.14
N THR A 345 -29.10 40.26 1.00
CA THR A 345 -30.01 40.26 -0.16
C THR A 345 -29.92 38.92 -0.89
N SER A 346 -31.09 38.40 -1.26
CA SER A 346 -31.38 37.13 -1.91
C SER A 346 -31.66 37.28 -3.42
N SER A 347 -31.86 36.13 -4.10
CA SER A 347 -32.27 35.86 -5.51
C SER A 347 -31.11 35.59 -6.49
N SER A 348 -31.10 34.60 -7.39
CA SER A 348 -32.07 33.60 -7.87
C SER A 348 -31.40 32.51 -8.77
N SER A 349 -31.86 31.25 -8.67
CA SER A 349 -31.96 30.14 -9.68
C SER A 349 -30.88 29.92 -10.76
N SER A 350 -30.26 28.72 -10.87
CA SER A 350 -30.76 27.56 -11.68
C SER A 350 -29.80 26.33 -11.56
N PRO A 351 -30.21 25.11 -11.96
CA PRO A 351 -29.81 23.86 -11.28
C PRO A 351 -28.55 23.18 -11.87
N LEU A 352 -27.69 22.69 -10.98
CA LEU A 352 -26.62 21.74 -11.29
C LEU A 352 -27.17 20.31 -11.26
N ARG A 353 -26.91 19.56 -12.34
CA ARG A 353 -27.18 18.13 -12.45
C ARG A 353 -26.34 17.37 -11.41
N VAL A 354 -27.05 16.59 -10.61
CA VAL A 354 -26.52 15.64 -9.62
C VAL A 354 -25.89 14.45 -10.36
N ALA A 355 -24.64 14.14 -10.05
CA ALA A 355 -24.01 12.85 -10.36
C ALA A 355 -24.50 11.80 -9.33
N PRO A 356 -24.64 10.52 -9.70
CA PRO A 356 -25.28 9.53 -8.83
C PRO A 356 -24.47 9.28 -7.55
N GLU A 357 -25.15 9.39 -6.41
CA GLU A 357 -24.67 8.94 -5.10
C GLU A 357 -24.35 7.45 -5.11
N SER A 358 -23.28 7.12 -4.38
CA SER A 358 -22.81 5.79 -4.03
C SER A 358 -23.93 4.85 -3.58
N MET A 359 -24.27 3.86 -4.41
CA MET A 359 -25.04 2.68 -4.00
C MET A 359 -24.12 1.67 -3.28
N PHE A 360 -23.64 2.03 -2.08
CA PHE A 360 -23.26 1.05 -1.05
C PHE A 360 -23.58 1.65 0.32
N PRO A 361 -24.38 0.97 1.17
CA PRO A 361 -24.70 1.49 2.50
C PRO A 361 -23.47 1.50 3.42
N PRO A 362 -23.42 2.41 4.42
CA PRO A 362 -22.33 2.47 5.38
C PRO A 362 -22.28 1.18 6.22
N GLN A 363 -21.16 0.47 6.16
CA GLN A 363 -20.96 -0.78 6.91
C GLN A 363 -20.49 -0.49 8.34
N ASP A 364 -21.43 -0.14 9.20
CA ASP A 364 -21.34 -0.36 10.65
C ASP A 364 -22.34 -1.44 11.05
N ALA A 365 -21.90 -2.71 11.11
CA ALA A 365 -22.64 -3.77 11.78
C ALA A 365 -21.70 -4.90 12.24
N GLN A 366 -21.80 -5.23 13.53
CA GLN A 366 -21.11 -6.33 14.21
C GLN A 366 -21.41 -7.70 13.57
N PRO A 367 -20.49 -8.69 13.69
CA PRO A 367 -20.69 -9.99 13.07
C PRO A 367 -21.65 -10.86 13.90
N SER A 368 -22.82 -11.13 13.34
CA SER A 368 -23.68 -12.24 13.75
C SER A 368 -23.22 -13.53 13.07
N ASN A 369 -22.88 -14.54 13.86
CA ASN A 369 -22.56 -15.90 13.43
C ASN A 369 -23.66 -16.47 12.52
N MET A 370 -23.29 -16.96 11.34
CA MET A 370 -24.05 -18.01 10.65
C MET A 370 -23.11 -19.07 10.09
N LEU A 371 -23.25 -20.27 10.64
CA LEU A 371 -22.74 -21.52 10.09
C LEU A 371 -23.35 -21.76 8.70
N VAL A 372 -22.53 -22.25 7.78
CA VAL A 372 -23.01 -22.88 6.54
C VAL A 372 -22.68 -24.36 6.62
N LYS A 373 -23.72 -25.19 6.47
CA LYS A 373 -23.63 -26.64 6.24
C LYS A 373 -23.25 -26.91 4.79
#